data_AF-A0A3C0HFD0-F1
#
_entry.id   AF-A0A3C0HFD0-F1
#
_cell.length_a   1.000
_cell.length_b   1.000
_cell.length_c   1.000
_cell.angle_alpha   90.00
_cell.angle_beta   90.00
_cell.angle_gamma   90.00
#
_symmetry.space_group_name_H-M   'P 1'
#
loop_
_entity.id
_entity.type
_entity.pdbx_description
1 polymer ?
#
loop_
_entity_poly.entity_id
_entity_poly.type
_entity_poly.pdbx_seq_one_letter_code
_entity_poly.pdbx_strand_id
1 'polypeptide(L)'
;MATLTNPVEEQNVVNRFADYVPPAANTGISYGTNSIPPNGMASSYFGGSTSGRGIGVSGASIKNNGELIDASGIQDILEAETVQYSAIRSLRATRTVTGGGGNTGSQGSPGIINDNTGIAYMNTSYAQSLPARNVSISTGQIIDDGVLEQKFADLRAQYNTNRANTTTVNVNICHASCHSSCHGSRGRR
;
A
#
# COMPACT_ATOMS: atom_id res chain seq x y z
N MET A 1 -10.39 -8.34 20.30
CA MET A 1 -9.67 -9.45 19.66
C MET A 1 -10.64 -10.59 19.50
N ALA A 2 -10.77 -11.11 18.29
CA ALA A 2 -11.50 -12.33 18.00
C ALA A 2 -10.79 -13.54 18.63
N THR A 3 -11.56 -14.56 18.99
CA THR A 3 -11.03 -15.82 19.53
C THR A 3 -11.23 -16.89 18.48
N LEU A 4 -10.20 -17.72 18.24
CA LEU A 4 -10.36 -18.94 17.44
C LEU A 4 -11.10 -19.97 18.30
N THR A 5 -12.27 -20.42 17.84
CA THR A 5 -13.04 -21.48 18.49
C THR A 5 -12.54 -22.85 18.05
N ASN A 6 -12.87 -23.91 18.79
CA ASN A 6 -12.71 -25.29 18.33
C ASN A 6 -14.09 -25.96 18.26
N PRO A 7 -14.58 -26.34 17.06
CA PRO A 7 -13.91 -26.24 15.75
C PRO A 7 -13.73 -24.79 15.27
N VAL A 8 -12.71 -24.57 14.44
CA VAL A 8 -12.40 -23.27 13.84
C VAL A 8 -13.38 -23.01 12.71
N GLU A 9 -14.15 -21.92 12.82
CA GLU A 9 -15.02 -21.44 11.73
C GLU A 9 -14.28 -20.44 10.83
N GLU A 10 -14.64 -20.37 9.55
CA GLU A 10 -13.92 -19.58 8.54
C GLU A 10 -13.97 -18.09 8.86
N GLN A 11 -15.14 -17.61 9.32
CA GLN A 11 -15.28 -16.23 9.71
C GLN A 11 -14.45 -15.91 10.95
N ASN A 12 -14.21 -16.87 11.84
CA ASN A 12 -13.32 -16.68 12.98
C ASN A 12 -11.86 -16.52 12.54
N VAL A 13 -11.42 -17.25 11.51
CA VAL A 13 -10.09 -17.07 10.89
C VAL A 13 -9.94 -15.65 10.34
N VAL A 14 -10.91 -15.18 9.57
CA VAL A 14 -10.88 -13.82 8.99
C VAL A 14 -10.94 -12.74 10.07
N ASN A 15 -11.82 -12.89 11.04
CA ASN A 15 -11.93 -11.96 12.16
C ASN A 15 -10.63 -11.92 12.97
N ARG A 16 -9.96 -13.07 13.15
CA ARG A 16 -8.68 -13.13 13.84
C ARG A 16 -7.57 -12.50 13.03
N PHE A 17 -7.46 -12.80 11.75
CA PHE A 17 -6.54 -12.11 10.84
C PHE A 17 -6.74 -10.58 10.88
N ALA A 18 -8.00 -10.12 11.00
CA ALA A 18 -8.34 -8.71 11.10
C ALA A 18 -7.78 -8.02 12.36
N ASP A 19 -7.38 -8.76 13.39
CA ASP A 19 -6.68 -8.22 14.56
C ASP A 19 -5.17 -8.01 14.31
N TYR A 20 -4.60 -8.56 13.23
CA TYR A 20 -3.16 -8.58 12.97
C TYR A 20 -2.73 -7.59 11.89
N VAL A 21 -3.05 -7.87 10.64
CA VAL A 21 -2.53 -7.10 9.50
C VAL A 21 -3.25 -5.76 9.35
N PRO A 22 -4.59 -5.67 9.37
CA PRO A 22 -5.27 -4.40 9.13
C PRO A 22 -4.92 -3.29 10.15
N PRO A 23 -4.84 -3.55 11.47
CA PRO A 23 -4.46 -2.52 12.43
C PRO A 23 -3.01 -2.06 12.23
N ALA A 24 -2.09 -2.99 11.96
CA ALA A 24 -0.70 -2.65 11.64
C ALA A 24 -0.61 -1.79 10.38
N ALA A 25 -1.40 -2.11 9.36
CA ALA A 25 -1.40 -1.38 8.10
C ALA A 25 -2.00 0.03 8.24
N ASN A 26 -3.14 0.15 8.90
CA ASN A 26 -3.90 1.40 8.99
C ASN A 26 -3.33 2.40 10.02
N THR A 27 -2.33 2.00 10.80
CA THR A 27 -1.69 2.90 11.76
C THR A 27 -0.90 4.00 11.06
N GLY A 28 -1.00 5.26 11.52
CA GLY A 28 -0.08 6.34 11.15
C GLY A 28 -0.09 6.80 9.68
N ILE A 29 -1.17 6.52 8.93
CA ILE A 29 -1.29 6.99 7.54
C ILE A 29 -1.35 8.51 7.52
N SER A 30 -0.37 9.13 6.90
CA SER A 30 -0.26 10.58 6.76
C SER A 30 -0.83 11.06 5.43
N TYR A 31 -0.76 10.21 4.39
CA TYR A 31 -1.07 10.58 3.00
C TYR A 31 -2.12 9.67 2.38
N GLY A 32 -3.04 10.28 1.64
CA GLY A 32 -4.15 9.61 0.98
C GLY A 32 -4.91 10.59 0.08
N THR A 33 -6.03 10.16 -0.49
CA THR A 33 -6.85 11.00 -1.39
C THR A 33 -7.35 12.30 -0.74
N ASN A 34 -7.45 12.33 0.60
CA ASN A 34 -7.84 13.48 1.41
C ASN A 34 -6.65 14.26 2.01
N SER A 35 -5.41 13.83 1.78
CA SER A 35 -4.19 14.44 2.31
C SER A 35 -3.03 14.16 1.34
N ILE A 36 -2.95 14.92 0.25
CA ILE A 36 -2.02 14.68 -0.86
C ILE A 36 -0.78 15.57 -0.71
N PRO A 37 0.41 15.02 -0.42
CA PRO A 37 1.66 15.76 -0.54
C PRO A 37 2.39 15.43 -1.85
N PRO A 38 3.25 16.35 -2.34
CA PRO A 38 3.16 17.79 -2.20
C PRO A 38 2.02 18.34 -3.08
N ASN A 39 1.73 19.65 -2.95
CA ASN A 39 0.79 20.33 -3.84
C ASN A 39 1.18 20.11 -5.32
N GLY A 40 0.21 19.69 -6.15
CA GLY A 40 0.40 19.36 -7.56
C GLY A 40 0.58 17.86 -7.84
N MET A 41 0.68 17.01 -6.82
CA MET A 41 0.59 15.55 -7.01
C MET A 41 -0.85 15.13 -7.35
N ALA A 42 -1.00 14.22 -8.30
CA ALA A 42 -2.31 13.69 -8.69
C ALA A 42 -2.89 12.75 -7.63
N SER A 43 -4.21 12.76 -7.45
CA SER A 43 -4.89 11.81 -6.55
C SER A 43 -4.76 10.35 -7.01
N SER A 44 -4.44 10.10 -8.28
CA SER A 44 -4.26 8.76 -8.86
C SER A 44 -3.12 7.94 -8.25
N TYR A 45 -2.17 8.58 -7.55
CA TYR A 45 -1.12 7.91 -6.80
C TYR A 45 -1.66 7.20 -5.54
N PHE A 46 -2.88 7.52 -5.09
CA PHE A 46 -3.45 7.04 -3.83
C PHE A 46 -4.62 6.09 -4.06
N GLY A 47 -4.72 5.05 -3.23
CA GLY A 47 -5.76 4.02 -3.29
C GLY A 47 -6.95 4.28 -2.36
N GLY A 48 -6.83 5.26 -1.46
CA GLY A 48 -7.87 5.64 -0.52
C GLY A 48 -7.46 6.79 0.40
N SER A 49 -8.30 7.07 1.39
CA SER A 49 -8.05 8.14 2.37
C SER A 49 -7.06 7.72 3.46
N THR A 50 -6.68 8.67 4.32
CA THR A 50 -5.91 8.41 5.54
C THR A 50 -6.64 7.53 6.57
N SER A 51 -7.91 7.19 6.35
CA SER A 51 -8.64 6.20 7.15
C SER A 51 -8.17 4.76 6.89
N GLY A 52 -7.39 4.54 5.81
CA GLY A 52 -6.83 3.25 5.47
C GLY A 52 -7.77 2.32 4.72
N ARG A 53 -7.48 1.03 4.76
CA ARG A 53 -8.17 -0.02 4.02
C ARG A 53 -8.94 -0.94 4.97
N GLY A 54 -10.24 -1.10 4.76
CA GLY A 54 -11.04 -2.15 5.41
C GLY A 54 -10.67 -3.54 4.90
N ILE A 55 -11.01 -4.58 5.66
CA ILE A 55 -10.79 -5.96 5.21
C ILE A 55 -11.66 -6.27 3.98
N GLY A 56 -11.07 -6.89 2.96
CA GLY A 56 -11.70 -7.18 1.67
C GLY A 56 -12.15 -8.63 1.51
N VAL A 57 -11.87 -9.49 2.49
CA VAL A 57 -12.20 -10.93 2.47
C VAL A 57 -13.17 -11.28 3.60
N SER A 58 -13.90 -12.38 3.43
CA SER A 58 -14.81 -12.94 4.44
C SER A 58 -14.58 -14.44 4.59
N GLY A 59 -15.26 -15.10 5.53
CA GLY A 59 -15.19 -16.55 5.65
C GLY A 59 -15.57 -17.27 4.35
N ALA A 60 -16.46 -16.68 3.54
CA ALA A 60 -16.82 -17.20 2.22
C ALA A 60 -15.68 -17.09 1.19
N SER A 61 -14.70 -16.21 1.40
CA SER A 61 -13.51 -16.13 0.55
C SER A 61 -12.57 -17.33 0.76
N ILE A 62 -12.57 -17.91 1.97
CA ILE A 62 -11.74 -19.07 2.33
C ILE A 62 -12.38 -20.38 1.83
N LYS A 63 -13.72 -20.43 1.77
CA LYS A 63 -14.49 -21.63 1.40
C LYS A 63 -14.91 -21.61 -0.06
N ASN A 64 -14.57 -22.66 -0.82
CA ASN A 64 -15.26 -22.97 -2.08
C ASN A 64 -16.60 -23.69 -1.77
N ASN A 65 -17.67 -22.93 -1.51
CA ASN A 65 -19.07 -23.41 -1.53
C ASN A 65 -19.36 -24.79 -0.89
N GLY A 66 -19.04 -24.98 0.40
CA GLY A 66 -19.54 -26.13 1.19
C GLY A 66 -18.55 -27.27 1.38
N GLU A 67 -17.31 -27.14 0.91
CA GLU A 67 -16.22 -28.08 1.21
C GLU A 67 -15.60 -27.85 2.60
N LEU A 68 -14.84 -28.84 3.06
CA LEU A 68 -13.94 -28.70 4.21
C LEU A 68 -12.97 -27.53 3.95
N ILE A 69 -12.63 -26.78 5.01
CA ILE A 69 -11.62 -25.72 4.90
C ILE A 69 -10.28 -26.36 4.49
N ASP A 70 -9.80 -26.06 3.29
CA ASP A 70 -8.46 -26.46 2.86
C ASP A 70 -7.42 -25.44 3.35
N ALA A 71 -6.28 -25.96 3.81
CA ALA A 71 -5.12 -25.19 4.25
C ALA A 71 -4.66 -24.21 3.16
N SER A 72 -4.72 -24.66 1.90
CA SER A 72 -4.31 -23.86 0.74
C SER A 72 -5.21 -22.63 0.55
N GLY A 73 -6.52 -22.79 0.73
CA GLY A 73 -7.50 -21.70 0.62
C GLY A 73 -7.31 -20.65 1.71
N ILE A 74 -7.06 -21.04 2.96
CA ILE A 74 -6.70 -20.08 4.02
C ILE A 74 -5.42 -19.33 3.63
N GLN A 75 -4.38 -20.06 3.21
CA GLN A 75 -3.08 -19.46 2.92
C GLN A 75 -3.17 -18.41 1.81
N ASP A 76 -3.71 -18.80 0.66
CA ASP A 76 -3.68 -17.97 -0.53
C ASP A 76 -4.58 -16.74 -0.36
N ILE A 77 -5.72 -16.87 0.32
CA ILE A 77 -6.64 -15.76 0.57
C ILE A 77 -6.03 -14.75 1.53
N LEU A 78 -5.42 -15.20 2.63
CA LEU A 78 -4.83 -14.29 3.60
C LEU A 78 -3.56 -13.62 3.08
N GLU A 79 -2.77 -14.34 2.28
CA GLU A 79 -1.60 -13.77 1.60
C GLU A 79 -2.02 -12.73 0.56
N ALA A 80 -2.99 -13.06 -0.30
CA ALA A 80 -3.52 -12.13 -1.30
C ALA A 80 -4.10 -10.87 -0.63
N GLU A 81 -4.82 -11.02 0.47
CA GLU A 81 -5.35 -9.91 1.24
C GLU A 81 -4.22 -9.06 1.88
N THR A 82 -3.18 -9.70 2.42
CA THR A 82 -2.00 -9.00 2.97
C THR A 82 -1.25 -8.23 1.88
N VAL A 83 -1.15 -8.76 0.65
CA VAL A 83 -0.58 -8.04 -0.50
C VAL A 83 -1.35 -6.75 -0.77
N GLN A 84 -2.67 -6.72 -0.67
CA GLN A 84 -3.43 -5.47 -0.87
C GLN A 84 -3.06 -4.39 0.16
N TYR A 85 -2.80 -4.80 1.42
CA TYR A 85 -2.34 -3.88 2.46
C TYR A 85 -0.93 -3.33 2.21
N SER A 86 -0.07 -4.02 1.44
CA SER A 86 1.29 -3.54 1.14
C SER A 86 1.35 -2.26 0.31
N ALA A 87 0.22 -1.84 -0.30
CA ALA A 87 0.10 -0.51 -0.90
C ALA A 87 0.09 0.61 0.16
N ILE A 88 -0.17 0.29 1.43
CA ILE A 88 -0.02 1.19 2.57
C ILE A 88 1.40 1.08 3.11
N ARG A 89 2.29 1.98 2.69
CA ARG A 89 3.71 1.96 3.07
C ARG A 89 4.38 3.33 2.92
N SER A 90 5.67 3.40 3.22
CA SER A 90 6.47 4.62 3.14
C SER A 90 6.49 5.20 1.72
N LEU A 91 6.12 6.49 1.61
CA LEU A 91 6.20 7.31 0.41
C LEU A 91 7.07 8.52 0.71
N ARG A 92 8.08 8.74 -0.13
CA ARG A 92 8.81 10.00 -0.25
C ARG A 92 8.27 10.77 -1.44
N ALA A 93 7.52 11.83 -1.17
CA ALA A 93 6.90 12.67 -2.17
C ALA A 93 7.69 13.97 -2.32
N THR A 94 8.25 14.18 -3.51
CA THR A 94 9.10 15.33 -3.83
C THR A 94 8.45 16.23 -4.87
N ARG A 95 8.72 17.53 -4.77
CA ARG A 95 8.38 18.51 -5.80
C ARG A 95 9.64 19.22 -6.25
N THR A 96 9.88 19.22 -7.55
CA THR A 96 11.11 19.77 -8.13
C THR A 96 10.79 20.86 -9.14
N VAL A 97 11.47 22.00 -9.04
CA VAL A 97 11.47 23.04 -10.08
C VAL A 97 12.52 22.67 -11.13
N THR A 98 12.08 22.57 -12.37
CA THR A 98 12.93 22.24 -13.54
C THR A 98 12.95 23.42 -14.53
N GLY A 99 14.08 23.60 -15.23
CA GLY A 99 14.32 24.69 -16.20
C GLY A 99 15.58 25.50 -15.89
N GLY A 100 16.06 26.31 -16.85
CA GLY A 100 17.19 27.22 -16.65
C GLY A 100 16.84 28.33 -15.68
N GLY A 101 17.70 28.58 -14.68
CA GLY A 101 17.52 29.69 -13.74
C GLY A 101 17.57 31.04 -14.44
N GLY A 102 16.86 32.04 -13.89
CA GLY A 102 17.02 33.42 -14.36
C GLY A 102 15.79 34.33 -14.39
N ASN A 103 14.63 33.97 -13.82
CA ASN A 103 13.49 34.90 -13.78
C ASN A 103 12.88 35.09 -12.38
N THR A 104 12.50 36.35 -12.16
CA THR A 104 12.03 37.02 -10.94
C THR A 104 10.64 36.53 -10.48
N GLY A 105 10.51 35.23 -10.20
CA GLY A 105 9.33 34.61 -9.59
C GLY A 105 9.59 34.12 -8.15
N SER A 106 8.54 33.63 -7.47
CA SER A 106 8.61 33.16 -6.07
C SER A 106 9.44 31.88 -5.84
N GLN A 107 10.05 31.29 -6.88
CA GLN A 107 10.84 30.04 -6.80
C GLN A 107 12.13 30.15 -7.64
N GLY A 108 12.97 31.15 -7.35
CA GLY A 108 14.09 31.63 -8.19
C GLY A 108 15.21 30.63 -8.58
N SER A 109 15.25 29.41 -8.04
CA SER A 109 16.30 28.42 -8.32
C SER A 109 15.72 27.03 -8.67
N PRO A 110 16.27 26.32 -9.68
CA PRO A 110 15.97 24.92 -9.90
C PRO A 110 16.34 24.06 -8.69
N GLY A 111 15.57 23.00 -8.44
CA GLY A 111 15.82 22.07 -7.33
C GLY A 111 14.56 21.59 -6.61
N ILE A 112 14.77 20.78 -5.57
CA ILE A 112 13.69 20.24 -4.73
C ILE A 112 13.16 21.37 -3.84
N ILE A 113 11.87 21.67 -3.95
CA ILE A 113 11.17 22.70 -3.16
C ILE A 113 10.23 22.09 -2.11
N ASN A 114 9.91 20.81 -2.23
CA ASN A 114 9.23 20.03 -1.20
C ASN A 114 9.82 18.62 -1.16
N ASP A 115 10.09 18.11 0.04
CA ASP A 115 10.56 16.75 0.28
C ASP A 115 9.89 16.24 1.55
N ASN A 116 8.84 15.44 1.38
CA ASN A 116 8.04 14.93 2.48
C ASN A 116 8.09 13.40 2.46
N THR A 117 8.36 12.79 3.61
CA THR A 117 8.30 11.34 3.76
C THR A 117 7.29 10.98 4.84
N GLY A 118 6.45 10.00 4.54
CA GLY A 118 5.39 9.54 5.45
C GLY A 118 4.70 8.29 4.94
N ILE A 119 3.82 7.73 5.75
CA ILE A 119 3.05 6.54 5.37
C ILE A 119 1.88 6.97 4.49
N ALA A 120 1.77 6.38 3.30
CA ALA A 120 0.73 6.68 2.34
C ALA A 120 -0.12 5.45 2.05
N TYR A 121 -1.43 5.63 1.86
CA TYR A 121 -2.26 4.64 1.20
C TYR A 121 -2.16 4.83 -0.32
N MET A 122 -1.17 4.19 -0.95
CA MET A 122 -0.94 4.27 -2.39
C MET A 122 -1.94 3.42 -3.19
N ASN A 123 -2.03 3.67 -4.49
CA ASN A 123 -2.78 2.85 -5.42
C ASN A 123 -2.26 1.39 -5.38
N THR A 124 -3.13 0.40 -5.63
CA THR A 124 -2.78 -1.03 -5.66
C THR A 124 -1.71 -1.38 -6.67
N SER A 125 -1.48 -0.55 -7.70
CA SER A 125 -0.31 -0.67 -8.59
C SER A 125 1.04 -0.56 -7.87
N TYR A 126 1.06 -0.01 -6.65
CA TYR A 126 2.24 0.10 -5.77
C TYR A 126 2.33 -1.00 -4.72
N ALA A 127 1.40 -1.96 -4.72
CA ALA A 127 1.47 -3.13 -3.87
C ALA A 127 2.74 -3.94 -4.17
N GLN A 128 3.32 -4.52 -3.14
CA GLN A 128 4.49 -5.38 -3.21
C GLN A 128 4.08 -6.82 -2.94
N SER A 129 4.74 -7.75 -3.62
CA SER A 129 4.69 -9.16 -3.25
C SER A 129 5.16 -9.34 -1.81
N LEU A 130 4.68 -10.38 -1.16
CA LEU A 130 5.21 -10.78 0.14
C LEU A 130 6.61 -11.40 -0.03
N PRO A 131 7.50 -11.23 0.96
CA PRO A 131 8.74 -11.99 1.05
C PRO A 131 8.50 -13.51 1.13
N ALA A 132 9.58 -14.28 1.17
CA ALA A 132 9.49 -15.72 1.39
C ALA A 132 8.75 -16.03 2.71
N ARG A 133 7.85 -17.03 2.65
CA ARG A 133 7.05 -17.50 3.79
C ARG A 133 7.98 -18.03 4.89
N ASN A 134 7.79 -17.59 6.13
CA ASN A 134 8.42 -18.24 7.28
C ASN A 134 7.50 -19.31 7.88
N VAL A 135 6.19 -19.10 7.77
CA VAL A 135 5.16 -20.04 8.18
C VAL A 135 4.29 -20.40 6.97
N SER A 136 4.29 -21.68 6.60
CA SER A 136 3.42 -22.22 5.57
C SER A 136 2.41 -23.18 6.20
N ILE A 137 1.15 -23.00 5.85
CA ILE A 137 0.10 -24.00 6.08
C ILE A 137 -0.14 -24.74 4.77
N SER A 138 -0.25 -26.07 4.83
CA SER A 138 -0.33 -26.93 3.66
C SER A 138 -1.29 -28.09 3.89
N THR A 139 -1.88 -28.59 2.80
CA THR A 139 -2.81 -29.71 2.83
C THR A 139 -2.15 -30.92 3.49
N GLY A 140 -2.88 -31.59 4.39
CA GLY A 140 -2.38 -32.72 5.17
C GLY A 140 -1.75 -32.33 6.51
N GLN A 141 -1.62 -31.04 6.82
CA GLN A 141 -1.29 -30.59 8.18
C GLN A 141 -2.56 -30.43 9.02
N ILE A 142 -2.46 -30.80 10.30
CA ILE A 142 -3.47 -30.41 11.29
C ILE A 142 -3.29 -28.91 11.53
N ILE A 143 -4.30 -28.13 11.18
CA ILE A 143 -4.33 -26.70 11.46
C ILE A 143 -5.07 -26.51 12.77
N ASP A 144 -4.33 -26.10 13.79
CA ASP A 144 -4.90 -25.64 15.06
C ASP A 144 -4.79 -24.10 15.17
N ASP A 145 -5.31 -23.58 16.27
CA ASP A 145 -5.26 -22.17 16.60
C ASP A 145 -3.81 -21.65 16.70
N GLY A 146 -2.91 -22.43 17.31
CA GLY A 146 -1.49 -22.10 17.44
C GLY A 146 -0.81 -21.85 16.10
N VAL A 147 -1.01 -22.73 15.11
CA VAL A 147 -0.45 -22.60 13.77
C VAL A 147 -1.03 -21.38 13.04
N LEU A 148 -2.33 -21.12 13.18
CA LEU A 148 -2.98 -19.95 12.58
C LEU A 148 -2.46 -18.64 13.16
N GLU A 149 -2.29 -18.56 14.49
CA GLU A 149 -1.72 -17.40 15.17
C GLU A 149 -0.29 -17.12 14.70
N GLN A 150 0.53 -18.16 14.53
CA GLN A 150 1.87 -18.03 13.95
C GLN A 150 1.81 -17.50 12.51
N LYS A 151 0.86 -17.99 11.70
CA LYS A 151 0.67 -17.50 10.32
C LYS A 151 0.27 -16.03 10.30
N PHE A 152 -0.66 -15.58 11.14
CA PHE A 152 -1.06 -14.16 11.20
C PHE A 152 0.08 -13.26 11.66
N ALA A 153 0.88 -13.72 12.62
CA ALA A 153 2.07 -13.02 13.07
C ALA A 153 3.12 -12.89 11.95
N ASP A 154 3.36 -13.96 11.17
CA ASP A 154 4.25 -13.96 10.00
C ASP A 154 3.77 -12.97 8.93
N LEU A 155 2.49 -13.00 8.56
CA LEU A 155 1.91 -12.05 7.59
C LEU A 155 2.05 -10.60 8.04
N ARG A 156 1.84 -10.31 9.34
CA ARG A 156 2.07 -8.98 9.90
C ARG A 156 3.54 -8.58 9.83
N ALA A 157 4.46 -9.49 10.12
CA ALA A 157 5.90 -9.22 10.02
C ALA A 157 6.31 -8.92 8.58
N GLN A 158 5.86 -9.73 7.62
CA GLN A 158 6.08 -9.53 6.19
C GLN A 158 5.50 -8.20 5.68
N TYR A 159 4.27 -7.86 6.12
CA TYR A 159 3.69 -6.54 5.85
C TYR A 159 4.59 -5.42 6.39
N ASN A 160 5.08 -5.52 7.63
CA ASN A 160 5.95 -4.51 8.23
C ASN A 160 7.29 -4.35 7.50
N THR A 161 7.84 -5.43 6.95
CA THR A 161 9.01 -5.36 6.06
C THR A 161 8.69 -4.53 4.82
N ASN A 162 7.58 -4.82 4.13
CA ASN A 162 7.16 -4.06 2.95
C ASN A 162 6.80 -2.61 3.30
N ARG A 163 6.24 -2.36 4.49
CA ARG A 163 5.88 -1.04 4.99
C ARG A 163 7.09 -0.08 5.05
N ALA A 164 8.26 -0.61 5.40
CA ALA A 164 9.50 0.15 5.49
C ALA A 164 10.09 0.50 4.11
N ASN A 165 9.68 -0.20 3.04
CA ASN A 165 10.18 0.06 1.69
C ASN A 165 9.61 1.37 1.15
N THR A 166 10.46 2.41 1.08
CA THR A 166 10.07 3.72 0.59
C THR A 166 9.96 3.76 -0.93
N THR A 167 8.78 4.11 -1.45
CA THR A 167 8.65 4.55 -2.84
C THR A 167 8.90 6.04 -2.94
N THR A 168 9.64 6.48 -3.96
CA THR A 168 9.81 7.90 -4.26
C THR A 168 8.97 8.30 -5.46
N VAL A 169 8.17 9.36 -5.32
CA VAL A 169 7.45 10.00 -6.42
C VAL A 169 7.89 11.45 -6.50
N ASN A 170 8.25 11.91 -7.71
CA ASN A 170 8.65 13.29 -7.97
C ASN A 170 7.63 13.95 -8.89
N VAL A 171 7.16 15.13 -8.48
CA VAL A 171 6.33 16.03 -9.28
C VAL A 171 7.19 17.17 -9.77
N ASN A 172 7.36 17.29 -11.08
CA ASN A 172 8.10 18.38 -11.68
C ASN A 172 7.17 19.55 -11.99
N ILE A 173 7.61 20.76 -11.65
CA ILE A 173 7.02 22.01 -12.13
C ILE A 173 8.05 22.78 -12.95
N CYS A 174 7.57 23.49 -13.97
CA CYS A 174 8.43 24.35 -14.78
C CYS A 174 8.44 25.77 -14.21
N HIS A 175 9.59 26.44 -14.30
CA HIS A 175 9.83 27.80 -13.78
C HIS A 175 9.20 28.93 -14.65
N ALA A 176 8.02 28.71 -15.24
CA ALA A 176 7.26 29.67 -16.06
C ALA A 176 7.88 30.20 -17.38
N SER A 177 9.18 30.00 -17.69
CA SER A 177 9.78 30.50 -18.95
C SER A 177 9.60 29.55 -20.16
N CYS A 178 8.42 28.97 -20.33
CA CYS A 178 8.06 28.10 -21.47
C CYS A 178 6.84 28.60 -22.26
N HIS A 179 6.70 29.91 -22.44
CA HIS A 179 5.74 30.45 -23.42
C HIS A 179 6.24 30.39 -24.88
N SER A 180 7.47 29.91 -25.16
CA SER A 180 8.03 29.95 -26.52
C SER A 180 8.47 28.62 -27.14
N SER A 181 8.52 27.49 -26.41
CA SER A 181 9.18 26.29 -26.97
C SER A 181 8.41 24.96 -26.88
N CYS A 182 7.21 24.91 -26.30
CA CYS A 182 6.45 23.65 -26.24
C CYS A 182 5.33 23.51 -27.30
N HIS A 183 5.10 24.55 -28.12
CA HIS A 183 4.20 24.46 -29.27
C HIS A 183 4.77 25.22 -30.48
N GLY A 184 5.30 24.49 -31.47
CA GLY A 184 5.31 24.95 -32.86
C GLY A 184 6.67 25.21 -33.49
N SER A 185 7.41 24.14 -33.78
CA SER A 185 8.31 24.09 -34.94
C SER A 185 7.51 24.17 -36.27
N ARG A 186 6.74 25.23 -36.49
CA ARG A 186 6.03 25.45 -37.76
C ARG A 186 6.06 26.92 -38.17
N GLY A 187 7.13 27.30 -38.85
CA GLY A 187 7.22 28.61 -39.49
C GLY A 187 8.60 29.02 -39.98
N ARG A 188 9.36 28.13 -40.62
CA ARG A 188 10.36 28.59 -41.59
C ARG A 188 9.59 29.15 -42.80
N ARG A 189 9.43 30.46 -42.87
CA ARG A 189 9.38 31.26 -44.10
C ARG A 189 9.96 32.63 -43.80
#